data_AF-A0A7C6I960-F1
#
_entry.id   AF-A0A7C6I960-F1
#
_cell.length_a   1.000
_cell.length_b   1.000
_cell.length_c   1.000
_cell.angle_alpha   90.00
_cell.angle_beta   90.00
_cell.angle_gamma   90.00
#
_symmetry.space_group_name_H-M   'P 1'
#
loop_
_entity.id
_entity.type
_entity.pdbx_description
1 polymer ?
#
loop_
_entity_poly.entity_id
_entity_poly.type
_entity_poly.pdbx_seq_one_letter_code
_entity_poly.pdbx_strand_id
1 'polypeptide(L)'
;MKSMIKLSSILAAFTVTACLCLALVYQLTAPYIAANEARALTKGLHQLFPEAERFDTLEDFPVSKISSISFDGAYLAVAGDQVLGIVVRVTGPTYKSSTILVAADTERKLKPLVFIENADTPEIGTKTAESPFVDQFTGKSLDDPFSLGDDLDTISGATISAKGVARLVQLAGYQAGEYLATNHGAAEGSAAAPIIKEAAPMPLEIALEDIWPGHSFEDVSSEVSNTIERSVVFDSAWIVRNGTTVSGIAIQARGQTYKASTVLVGIGPDRRIAGVRINETTDTQNYGYVMVEPEFYETFTGKSVDDAFLVAPTTLDGDIDAISSATVSTLGVANIIKVAALEGSRYLAEAQGGKAGKVLSAPIVLNEIPEQE
;
A
#
# COMPACT_ATOMS: atom_id res chain seq x y z
N MET A 1 -32.24 23.77 -27.73
CA MET A 1 -32.72 23.64 -26.34
C MET A 1 -33.66 22.45 -26.11
N LYS A 2 -34.79 22.32 -26.84
CA LYS A 2 -35.74 21.18 -26.64
C LYS A 2 -35.11 19.78 -26.82
N SER A 3 -34.21 19.62 -27.79
CA SER A 3 -33.47 18.36 -28.00
C SER A 3 -32.49 18.03 -26.87
N MET A 4 -31.76 19.03 -26.36
CA MET A 4 -30.83 18.86 -25.24
C MET A 4 -31.55 18.52 -23.93
N ILE A 5 -32.69 19.18 -23.66
CA ILE A 5 -33.53 18.87 -22.50
C ILE A 5 -34.11 17.44 -22.60
N LYS A 6 -34.58 17.05 -23.79
CA LYS A 6 -35.09 15.70 -24.04
C LYS A 6 -34.03 14.63 -23.79
N LEU A 7 -32.83 14.79 -24.33
CA LEU A 7 -31.74 13.83 -24.16
C LEU A 7 -31.31 13.73 -22.68
N SER A 8 -31.19 14.87 -22.00
CA SER A 8 -30.86 14.92 -20.56
C SER A 8 -31.94 14.23 -19.72
N SER A 9 -33.22 14.45 -20.02
CA SER A 9 -34.33 13.81 -19.30
C SER A 9 -34.41 12.29 -19.52
N ILE A 10 -34.06 11.81 -20.71
CA ILE A 10 -34.01 10.38 -21.00
C ILE A 10 -32.87 9.73 -20.21
N LEU A 11 -31.67 10.33 -20.20
CA LEU A 11 -30.53 9.84 -19.42
C LEU A 11 -30.84 9.85 -17.90
N ALA A 12 -31.49 10.90 -17.41
CA ALA A 12 -31.95 10.97 -16.02
C ALA A 12 -32.95 9.84 -15.69
N ALA A 13 -33.91 9.57 -16.57
CA ALA A 13 -34.86 8.47 -16.37
C ALA A 13 -34.17 7.09 -16.35
N PHE A 14 -33.20 6.86 -17.23
CA PHE A 14 -32.43 5.61 -17.25
C PHE A 14 -31.57 5.45 -15.98
N THR A 15 -30.86 6.49 -15.56
CA THR A 15 -30.02 6.45 -14.35
C THR A 15 -30.86 6.23 -13.09
N VAL A 16 -32.00 6.91 -12.95
CA VAL A 16 -32.94 6.69 -11.84
C VAL A 16 -33.46 5.26 -11.84
N THR A 17 -33.87 4.75 -13.00
CA THR A 17 -34.37 3.37 -13.12
C THR A 17 -33.29 2.35 -12.77
N ALA A 18 -32.05 2.54 -13.26
CA ALA A 18 -30.92 1.66 -12.96
C ALA A 18 -30.56 1.68 -11.46
N CYS A 19 -30.54 2.85 -10.83
CA CYS A 19 -30.29 2.98 -9.40
C CYS A 19 -31.39 2.31 -8.56
N LEU A 20 -32.66 2.44 -8.96
CA LEU A 20 -33.79 1.78 -8.29
C LEU A 20 -33.69 0.26 -8.41
N CYS A 21 -33.38 -0.26 -9.61
CA CYS A 21 -33.18 -1.69 -9.81
C CYS A 21 -32.01 -2.22 -8.96
N LEU A 22 -30.87 -1.52 -8.93
CA LEU A 22 -29.71 -1.91 -8.14
C LEU A 22 -30.01 -1.89 -6.63
N ALA A 23 -30.68 -0.84 -6.14
CA ALA A 23 -31.06 -0.71 -4.74
C ALA A 23 -32.04 -1.81 -4.30
N LEU A 24 -33.02 -2.15 -5.15
CA LEU A 24 -33.96 -3.24 -4.88
C LEU A 24 -33.25 -4.59 -4.81
N VAL A 25 -32.37 -4.87 -5.79
CA VAL A 25 -31.57 -6.10 -5.80
C VAL A 25 -30.74 -6.18 -4.52
N TYR A 26 -30.04 -5.10 -4.15
CA TYR A 26 -29.24 -5.05 -2.93
C TYR A 26 -30.07 -5.31 -1.66
N GLN A 27 -31.22 -4.65 -1.50
CA GLN A 27 -32.06 -4.85 -0.33
C GLN A 27 -32.58 -6.29 -0.22
N LEU A 28 -32.89 -6.92 -1.35
CA LEU A 28 -33.35 -8.31 -1.38
C LEU A 28 -32.21 -9.31 -1.11
N THR A 29 -30.98 -9.02 -1.51
CA THR A 29 -29.83 -9.93 -1.34
C THR A 29 -29.09 -9.73 -0.02
N ALA A 30 -29.09 -8.52 0.55
CA ALA A 30 -28.42 -8.18 1.81
C ALA A 30 -28.67 -9.17 2.96
N PRO A 31 -29.91 -9.59 3.28
CA PRO A 31 -30.13 -10.54 4.38
C PRO A 31 -29.54 -11.94 4.09
N TYR A 32 -29.48 -12.35 2.83
CA TYR A 32 -28.88 -13.64 2.44
C TYR A 32 -27.36 -13.58 2.50
N ILE A 33 -26.76 -12.45 2.11
CA ILE A 33 -25.31 -12.21 2.23
C ILE A 33 -24.92 -12.29 3.71
N ALA A 34 -25.61 -11.53 4.57
CA ALA A 34 -25.36 -11.55 6.01
C ALA A 34 -25.54 -12.95 6.63
N ALA A 35 -26.58 -13.69 6.23
CA ALA A 35 -26.79 -15.06 6.71
C ALA A 35 -25.69 -16.04 6.25
N ASN A 36 -25.19 -15.88 5.02
CA ASN A 36 -24.11 -16.72 4.49
C ASN A 36 -22.77 -16.39 5.16
N GLU A 37 -22.46 -15.12 5.38
CA GLU A 37 -21.29 -14.69 6.13
C GLU A 37 -21.31 -15.21 7.57
N ALA A 38 -22.46 -15.11 8.26
CA ALA A 38 -22.61 -15.66 9.61
C ALA A 38 -22.36 -17.18 9.64
N ARG A 39 -22.88 -17.91 8.65
CA ARG A 39 -22.61 -19.36 8.52
C ARG A 39 -21.15 -19.65 8.22
N ALA A 40 -20.51 -18.88 7.33
CA ALA A 40 -19.10 -19.03 6.98
C ALA A 40 -18.21 -18.75 8.19
N LEU A 41 -18.53 -17.72 8.97
CA LEU A 41 -17.87 -17.40 10.23
C LEU A 41 -18.00 -18.55 11.22
N THR A 42 -19.22 -18.98 11.56
CA THR A 42 -19.43 -20.08 12.53
C THR A 42 -18.73 -21.36 12.08
N LYS A 43 -18.82 -21.71 10.80
CA LYS A 43 -18.10 -22.86 10.24
C LYS A 43 -16.59 -22.71 10.37
N GLY A 44 -16.06 -21.52 10.07
CA GLY A 44 -14.64 -21.20 10.20
C GLY A 44 -14.15 -21.31 11.63
N LEU A 45 -14.88 -20.77 12.61
CA LEU A 45 -14.54 -20.88 14.03
C LEU A 45 -14.39 -22.35 14.48
N HIS A 46 -15.36 -23.20 14.15
CA HIS A 46 -15.29 -24.64 14.47
C HIS A 46 -14.22 -25.39 13.67
N GLN A 47 -13.88 -24.94 12.45
CA GLN A 47 -12.77 -25.52 11.69
C GLN A 47 -11.42 -25.21 12.35
N LEU A 48 -11.26 -24.02 12.92
CA LEU A 48 -10.02 -23.54 13.54
C LEU A 48 -9.81 -24.14 14.95
N PHE A 49 -10.89 -24.25 15.71
CA PHE A 49 -10.89 -24.83 17.06
C PHE A 49 -12.04 -25.85 17.19
N PRO A 50 -11.87 -27.09 16.68
CA PRO A 50 -12.91 -28.11 16.77
C PRO A 50 -13.19 -28.58 18.21
N GLU A 51 -12.21 -28.42 19.10
CA GLU A 51 -12.28 -28.76 20.54
C GLU A 51 -12.98 -27.67 21.37
N ALA A 52 -13.28 -26.50 20.78
CA ALA A 52 -13.93 -25.42 21.53
C ALA A 52 -15.42 -25.72 21.76
N GLU A 53 -15.84 -25.60 23.02
CA GLU A 53 -17.24 -25.74 23.42
C GLU A 53 -18.04 -24.46 23.11
N ARG A 54 -17.37 -23.29 23.19
CA ARG A 54 -17.97 -21.99 22.85
C ARG A 54 -16.95 -21.01 22.29
N PHE A 55 -17.47 -19.96 21.65
CA PHE A 55 -16.73 -18.82 21.16
C PHE A 55 -17.30 -17.54 21.76
N ASP A 56 -16.52 -16.86 22.61
CA ASP A 56 -16.94 -15.63 23.28
C ASP A 56 -16.50 -14.43 22.42
N THR A 57 -17.44 -13.55 22.04
CA THR A 57 -17.12 -12.32 21.28
C THR A 57 -16.37 -11.33 22.17
N LEU A 58 -15.27 -10.79 21.66
CA LEU A 58 -14.43 -9.83 22.36
C LEU A 58 -14.74 -8.41 21.88
N GLU A 59 -15.58 -7.69 22.62
CA GLU A 59 -15.92 -6.29 22.31
C GLU A 59 -14.79 -5.30 22.63
N ASP A 60 -13.84 -5.70 23.47
CA ASP A 60 -12.70 -4.92 23.93
C ASP A 60 -11.41 -5.20 23.13
N PHE A 61 -11.51 -5.95 22.02
CA PHE A 61 -10.36 -6.22 21.17
C PHE A 61 -9.84 -4.91 20.54
N PRO A 62 -8.51 -4.64 20.58
CA PRO A 62 -7.97 -3.40 20.06
C PRO A 62 -8.30 -3.19 18.57
N VAL A 63 -8.56 -1.94 18.20
CA VAL A 63 -8.70 -1.57 16.78
C VAL A 63 -7.34 -1.58 16.09
N SER A 64 -7.34 -1.85 14.78
CA SER A 64 -6.14 -1.76 13.96
C SER A 64 -5.55 -0.35 14.00
N LYS A 65 -4.22 -0.27 14.10
CA LYS A 65 -3.46 0.98 14.00
C LYS A 65 -3.15 1.39 12.56
N ILE A 66 -3.47 0.51 11.60
CA ILE A 66 -3.28 0.73 10.15
C ILE A 66 -4.66 1.05 9.55
N SER A 67 -4.83 2.23 8.96
CA SER A 67 -6.17 2.70 8.56
C SER A 67 -6.80 1.88 7.43
N SER A 68 -5.96 1.24 6.60
CA SER A 68 -6.40 0.35 5.53
C SER A 68 -6.77 -1.07 5.97
N ILE A 69 -6.50 -1.46 7.22
CA ILE A 69 -6.82 -2.80 7.74
C ILE A 69 -7.81 -2.68 8.90
N SER A 70 -8.89 -3.44 8.88
CA SER A 70 -9.88 -3.50 9.95
C SER A 70 -9.87 -4.86 10.65
N PHE A 71 -10.10 -4.84 11.96
CA PHE A 71 -10.45 -6.02 12.73
C PHE A 71 -11.96 -6.00 12.95
N ASP A 72 -12.69 -6.75 12.13
CA ASP A 72 -14.15 -6.68 12.09
C ASP A 72 -14.81 -7.57 13.16
N GLY A 73 -14.03 -8.31 13.92
CA GLY A 73 -14.48 -9.12 15.05
C GLY A 73 -13.35 -9.99 15.61
N ALA A 74 -13.41 -10.28 16.91
CA ALA A 74 -12.51 -11.20 17.58
C ALA A 74 -13.31 -12.14 18.49
N TYR A 75 -12.88 -13.40 18.55
CA TYR A 75 -13.60 -14.48 19.22
C TYR A 75 -12.63 -15.33 20.02
N LEU A 76 -12.88 -15.46 21.33
CA LEU A 76 -12.10 -16.31 22.22
C LEU A 76 -12.63 -17.74 22.16
N ALA A 77 -11.77 -18.70 21.82
CA ALA A 77 -12.12 -20.12 21.79
C ALA A 77 -11.91 -20.75 23.17
N VAL A 78 -12.99 -21.31 23.75
CA VAL A 78 -13.00 -21.80 25.14
C VAL A 78 -13.53 -23.24 25.20
N ALA A 79 -12.87 -24.08 26.00
CA ALA A 79 -13.35 -25.40 26.40
C ALA A 79 -13.40 -25.49 27.93
N GLY A 80 -14.60 -25.59 28.51
CA GLY A 80 -14.79 -25.42 29.96
C GLY A 80 -14.29 -24.05 30.45
N ASP A 81 -13.28 -24.07 31.32
CA ASP A 81 -12.60 -22.88 31.86
C ASP A 81 -11.25 -22.59 31.16
N GLN A 82 -10.87 -23.39 30.16
CA GLN A 82 -9.59 -23.24 29.47
C GLN A 82 -9.74 -22.44 28.18
N VAL A 83 -8.90 -21.42 28.03
CA VAL A 83 -8.72 -20.67 26.77
C VAL A 83 -7.83 -21.48 25.84
N LEU A 84 -8.35 -21.84 24.66
CA LEU A 84 -7.60 -22.57 23.63
C LEU A 84 -6.86 -21.63 22.68
N GLY A 85 -7.40 -20.43 22.47
CA GLY A 85 -6.85 -19.43 21.58
C GLY A 85 -7.87 -18.36 21.21
N ILE A 86 -7.55 -17.59 20.17
CA ILE A 86 -8.37 -16.49 19.67
C ILE A 86 -8.46 -16.57 18.15
N VAL A 87 -9.59 -16.15 17.60
CA VAL A 87 -9.81 -15.95 16.17
C VAL A 87 -10.10 -14.49 15.91
N VAL A 88 -9.36 -13.86 15.01
CA VAL A 88 -9.57 -12.48 14.58
C VAL A 88 -10.03 -12.49 13.13
N ARG A 89 -11.17 -11.85 12.86
CA ARG A 89 -11.65 -11.56 11.51
C ARG A 89 -11.00 -10.26 11.06
N VAL A 90 -10.07 -10.35 10.13
CA VAL A 90 -9.33 -9.21 9.58
C VAL A 90 -9.72 -8.99 8.12
N THR A 91 -9.95 -7.72 7.77
CA THR A 91 -10.18 -7.29 6.39
C THR A 91 -9.19 -6.21 6.01
N GLY A 92 -8.69 -6.25 4.79
CA GLY A 92 -7.86 -5.17 4.28
C GLY A 92 -7.37 -5.42 2.86
N PRO A 93 -6.42 -4.58 2.40
CA PRO A 93 -5.98 -4.59 1.01
C PRO A 93 -5.22 -5.88 0.67
N THR A 94 -5.68 -6.51 -0.40
CA THR A 94 -4.92 -7.49 -1.20
C THR A 94 -4.75 -6.90 -2.60
N TYR A 95 -4.91 -7.66 -3.69
CA TYR A 95 -5.01 -6.99 -4.99
C TYR A 95 -6.28 -6.13 -5.08
N LYS A 96 -7.37 -6.52 -4.41
CA LYS A 96 -8.56 -5.71 -4.16
C LYS A 96 -8.83 -5.67 -2.65
N SER A 97 -9.34 -6.76 -2.09
CA SER A 97 -9.58 -6.93 -0.66
C SER A 97 -9.84 -8.39 -0.32
N SER A 98 -9.44 -8.78 0.89
CA SER A 98 -9.76 -10.10 1.45
C SER A 98 -10.16 -10.00 2.91
N THR A 99 -11.08 -10.86 3.30
CA THR A 99 -11.55 -11.05 4.68
C THR A 99 -11.13 -12.43 5.16
N ILE A 100 -10.27 -12.48 6.17
CA ILE A 100 -9.61 -13.71 6.62
C ILE A 100 -9.88 -13.91 8.12
N LEU A 101 -10.18 -15.14 8.52
CA LEU A 101 -10.09 -15.56 9.91
C LEU A 101 -8.66 -16.00 10.19
N VAL A 102 -7.98 -15.25 11.04
CA VAL A 102 -6.62 -15.54 11.51
C VAL A 102 -6.73 -16.01 12.95
N ALA A 103 -6.30 -17.23 13.21
CA ALA A 103 -6.40 -17.84 14.52
C ALA A 103 -5.04 -18.16 15.11
N ALA A 104 -4.91 -17.88 16.40
CA ALA A 104 -3.71 -18.11 17.19
C ALA A 104 -4.06 -18.93 18.43
N ASP A 105 -3.22 -19.91 18.75
CA ASP A 105 -3.29 -20.59 20.05
C ASP A 105 -2.47 -19.87 21.14
N THR A 106 -2.54 -20.40 22.35
CA THR A 106 -1.86 -19.87 23.55
C THR A 106 -0.33 -20.02 23.50
N GLU A 107 0.22 -20.75 22.53
CA GLU A 107 1.65 -20.90 22.29
C GLU A 107 2.17 -19.97 21.18
N ARG A 108 1.34 -19.00 20.74
CA ARG A 108 1.64 -18.09 19.63
C ARG A 108 1.90 -18.84 18.31
N LYS A 109 1.12 -19.89 18.04
CA LYS A 109 1.13 -20.59 16.75
C LYS A 109 -0.14 -20.29 15.96
N LEU A 110 0.05 -20.05 14.66
CA LEU A 110 -1.06 -19.91 13.73
C LEU A 110 -1.78 -21.24 13.50
N LYS A 111 -3.10 -21.21 13.54
CA LYS A 111 -3.94 -22.27 12.96
C LYS A 111 -4.05 -22.06 11.44
N PRO A 112 -4.60 -23.02 10.67
CA PRO A 112 -4.86 -22.80 9.24
C PRO A 112 -5.65 -21.52 8.99
N LEU A 113 -5.42 -20.82 7.87
CA LEU A 113 -6.22 -19.64 7.55
C LEU A 113 -7.58 -20.05 6.97
N VAL A 114 -8.63 -19.28 7.28
CA VAL A 114 -9.95 -19.46 6.66
C VAL A 114 -10.37 -18.15 6.00
N PHE A 115 -10.48 -18.16 4.67
CA PHE A 115 -11.00 -17.03 3.92
C PHE A 115 -12.53 -17.00 4.01
N ILE A 116 -13.08 -15.86 4.43
CA ILE A 116 -14.52 -15.57 4.36
C ILE A 116 -14.86 -14.98 3.00
N GLU A 117 -14.01 -14.06 2.53
CA GLU A 117 -14.14 -13.41 1.23
C GLU A 117 -12.76 -13.16 0.63
N ASN A 118 -12.65 -13.33 -0.68
CA ASN A 118 -11.51 -12.88 -1.45
C ASN A 118 -12.03 -12.25 -2.74
N ALA A 119 -11.93 -10.92 -2.83
CA ALA A 119 -12.46 -10.15 -3.95
C ALA A 119 -11.46 -10.05 -5.12
N ASP A 120 -10.23 -10.57 -4.96
CA ASP A 120 -9.16 -10.47 -5.94
C ASP A 120 -9.54 -11.13 -7.28
N THR A 121 -8.73 -10.85 -8.30
CA THR A 121 -8.95 -11.38 -9.65
C THR A 121 -9.01 -12.92 -9.63
N PRO A 122 -10.11 -13.55 -10.09
CA PRO A 122 -10.24 -14.99 -10.16
C PRO A 122 -9.06 -15.63 -10.91
N GLU A 123 -8.62 -16.80 -10.45
CA GLU A 123 -7.51 -17.58 -11.00
C GLU A 123 -6.11 -16.93 -10.90
N ILE A 124 -6.02 -15.72 -10.37
CA ILE A 124 -4.76 -15.00 -10.13
C ILE A 124 -4.61 -14.74 -8.64
N GLY A 125 -5.33 -13.75 -8.10
CA GLY A 125 -5.20 -13.36 -6.69
C GLY A 125 -5.93 -14.30 -5.74
N THR A 126 -6.99 -14.96 -6.19
CA THR A 126 -7.73 -15.95 -5.38
C THR A 126 -6.89 -17.18 -5.03
N LYS A 127 -5.79 -17.44 -5.75
CA LYS A 127 -4.82 -18.51 -5.43
C LYS A 127 -4.17 -18.35 -4.05
N THR A 128 -4.23 -17.16 -3.46
CA THR A 128 -3.78 -16.93 -2.07
C THR A 128 -4.63 -17.68 -1.04
N ALA A 129 -5.86 -18.08 -1.38
CA ALA A 129 -6.71 -18.90 -0.53
C ALA A 129 -6.52 -20.41 -0.77
N GLU A 130 -5.58 -20.80 -1.64
CA GLU A 130 -5.40 -22.17 -2.10
C GLU A 130 -4.01 -22.72 -1.74
N SER A 131 -3.93 -24.05 -1.66
CA SER A 131 -2.65 -24.77 -1.54
C SER A 131 -1.81 -24.57 -2.81
N PRO A 132 -0.49 -24.39 -2.72
CA PRO A 132 0.32 -24.51 -1.50
C PRO A 132 0.47 -23.22 -0.68
N PHE A 133 -0.03 -22.07 -1.15
CA PHE A 133 0.27 -20.79 -0.52
C PHE A 133 -0.31 -20.66 0.88
N VAL A 134 -1.61 -20.91 1.03
CA VAL A 134 -2.32 -20.76 2.32
C VAL A 134 -1.77 -21.70 3.40
N ASP A 135 -1.26 -22.87 3.00
CA ASP A 135 -0.77 -23.90 3.90
C ASP A 135 0.51 -23.49 4.63
N GLN A 136 1.30 -22.58 4.04
CA GLN A 136 2.57 -22.12 4.59
C GLN A 136 2.43 -21.42 5.94
N PHE A 137 1.26 -20.84 6.23
CA PHE A 137 1.02 -20.12 7.49
C PHE A 137 0.76 -21.06 8.67
N THR A 138 0.29 -22.29 8.43
CA THR A 138 -0.12 -23.20 9.50
C THR A 138 1.07 -23.58 10.38
N GLY A 139 0.95 -23.34 11.68
CA GLY A 139 1.98 -23.67 12.68
C GLY A 139 3.18 -22.72 12.72
N LYS A 140 3.22 -21.69 11.87
CA LYS A 140 4.21 -20.61 11.99
C LYS A 140 4.01 -19.80 13.27
N SER A 141 5.09 -19.21 13.77
CA SER A 141 5.01 -18.34 14.95
C SER A 141 4.36 -17.01 14.57
N LEU A 142 3.60 -16.41 15.50
CA LEU A 142 3.07 -15.04 15.31
C LEU A 142 4.18 -13.98 15.22
N ASP A 143 5.39 -14.31 15.68
CA ASP A 143 6.56 -13.44 15.65
C ASP A 143 7.38 -13.60 14.35
N ASP A 144 6.96 -14.48 13.43
CA ASP A 144 7.61 -14.64 12.13
C ASP A 144 7.37 -13.41 11.22
N PRO A 145 8.31 -13.05 10.32
CA PRO A 145 8.19 -11.84 9.49
C PRO A 145 7.17 -11.97 8.36
N PHE A 146 6.84 -13.20 7.94
CA PHE A 146 5.98 -13.51 6.79
C PHE A 146 6.41 -12.80 5.50
N SER A 147 7.71 -12.66 5.28
CA SER A 147 8.26 -12.02 4.09
C SER A 147 8.21 -12.96 2.89
N LEU A 148 7.64 -12.50 1.77
CA LEU A 148 7.66 -13.26 0.52
C LEU A 148 9.07 -13.37 -0.05
N GLY A 149 9.48 -14.57 -0.46
CA GLY A 149 10.82 -14.88 -0.96
C GLY A 149 11.80 -15.33 0.12
N ASP A 150 11.49 -15.04 1.40
CA ASP A 150 12.31 -15.42 2.55
C ASP A 150 11.58 -16.45 3.43
N ASP A 151 10.46 -16.07 4.05
CA ASP A 151 9.68 -16.92 4.95
C ASP A 151 8.55 -17.67 4.24
N LEU A 152 8.08 -17.10 3.13
CA LEU A 152 6.94 -17.54 2.35
C LEU A 152 7.30 -17.62 0.87
N ASP A 153 6.90 -18.68 0.18
CA ASP A 153 7.04 -18.79 -1.26
C ASP A 153 6.15 -17.77 -1.97
N THR A 154 6.66 -17.18 -3.05
CA THR A 154 5.91 -16.24 -3.89
C THR A 154 4.88 -16.95 -4.78
N ILE A 155 3.76 -16.28 -5.07
CA ILE A 155 2.84 -16.70 -6.14
C ILE A 155 3.13 -15.88 -7.40
N SER A 156 3.57 -16.57 -8.46
CA SER A 156 3.79 -15.91 -9.76
C SER A 156 2.51 -15.26 -10.28
N GLY A 157 2.59 -13.98 -10.64
CA GLY A 157 1.45 -13.19 -11.12
C GLY A 157 0.49 -12.69 -10.04
N ALA A 158 0.67 -13.06 -8.77
CA ALA A 158 -0.20 -12.66 -7.66
C ALA A 158 0.59 -12.11 -6.45
N THR A 159 1.76 -11.50 -6.71
CA THR A 159 2.64 -10.96 -5.66
C THR A 159 1.94 -9.94 -4.76
N ILE A 160 1.12 -9.04 -5.32
CA ILE A 160 0.38 -8.02 -4.56
C ILE A 160 -0.62 -8.69 -3.60
N SER A 161 -1.42 -9.62 -4.11
CA SER A 161 -2.35 -10.41 -3.29
C SER A 161 -1.62 -11.15 -2.16
N ALA A 162 -0.51 -11.81 -2.48
CA ALA A 162 0.26 -12.59 -1.52
C ALA A 162 0.88 -11.71 -0.42
N LYS A 163 1.40 -10.52 -0.77
CA LYS A 163 1.91 -9.55 0.22
C LYS A 163 0.78 -9.02 1.11
N GLY A 164 -0.37 -8.70 0.51
CA GLY A 164 -1.56 -8.27 1.25
C GLY A 164 -1.98 -9.32 2.27
N VAL A 165 -2.10 -10.59 1.88
CA VAL A 165 -2.44 -11.69 2.80
C VAL A 165 -1.40 -11.84 3.91
N ALA A 166 -0.10 -11.84 3.58
CA ALA A 166 0.95 -11.93 4.58
C ALA A 166 0.87 -10.79 5.62
N ARG A 167 0.61 -9.56 5.15
CA ARG A 167 0.42 -8.37 5.99
C ARG A 167 -0.80 -8.49 6.91
N LEU A 168 -1.95 -8.93 6.39
CA LEU A 168 -3.16 -9.13 7.19
C LEU A 168 -2.94 -10.18 8.28
N VAL A 169 -2.29 -11.30 7.93
CA VAL A 169 -1.98 -12.38 8.87
C VAL A 169 -0.98 -11.93 9.92
N GLN A 170 0.08 -11.22 9.53
CA GLN A 170 1.07 -10.69 10.47
C GLN A 170 0.44 -9.78 11.51
N LEU A 171 -0.37 -8.82 11.08
CA LEU A 171 -0.96 -7.82 11.97
C LEU A 171 -2.03 -8.43 12.89
N ALA A 172 -2.94 -9.24 12.32
CA ALA A 172 -3.99 -9.90 13.10
C ALA A 172 -3.41 -10.94 14.06
N GLY A 173 -2.43 -11.72 13.60
CA GLY A 173 -1.72 -12.70 14.40
C GLY A 173 -0.97 -12.06 15.56
N TYR A 174 -0.17 -11.01 15.30
CA TYR A 174 0.51 -10.26 16.36
C TYR A 174 -0.50 -9.75 17.41
N GLN A 175 -1.55 -9.05 16.97
CA GLN A 175 -2.53 -8.47 17.90
C GLN A 175 -3.29 -9.53 18.71
N ALA A 176 -3.59 -10.68 18.10
CA ALA A 176 -4.15 -11.85 18.77
C ALA A 176 -3.23 -12.38 19.87
N GLY A 177 -1.94 -12.56 19.56
CA GLY A 177 -0.94 -13.03 20.53
C GLY A 177 -0.79 -12.09 21.72
N GLU A 178 -0.71 -10.78 21.47
CA GLU A 178 -0.60 -9.77 22.52
C GLU A 178 -1.84 -9.74 23.44
N TYR A 179 -3.03 -9.89 22.84
CA TYR A 179 -4.28 -9.97 23.61
C TYR A 179 -4.31 -11.21 24.51
N LEU A 180 -3.93 -12.37 23.98
CA LEU A 180 -3.88 -13.62 24.75
C LEU A 180 -2.83 -13.55 25.88
N ALA A 181 -1.65 -12.99 25.63
CA ALA A 181 -0.60 -12.85 26.64
C ALA A 181 -1.06 -11.92 27.79
N THR A 182 -1.61 -10.76 27.43
CA THR A 182 -2.03 -9.73 28.40
C THR A 182 -3.21 -10.17 29.26
N ASN A 183 -4.22 -10.81 28.65
CA ASN A 183 -5.51 -11.07 29.31
C ASN A 183 -5.69 -12.52 29.79
N HIS A 184 -4.94 -13.47 29.25
CA HIS A 184 -5.16 -14.90 29.47
C HIS A 184 -3.89 -15.70 29.83
N GLY A 185 -2.75 -15.03 30.07
CA GLY A 185 -1.51 -15.67 30.51
C GLY A 185 -0.89 -16.62 29.47
N ALA A 186 -1.16 -16.37 28.18
CA ALA A 186 -0.50 -17.07 27.08
C ALA A 186 0.96 -16.65 26.92
N ALA A 187 1.71 -17.33 26.05
CA ALA A 187 3.11 -17.02 25.80
C ALA A 187 3.30 -15.57 25.33
N GLU A 188 4.34 -14.90 25.85
CA GLU A 188 4.74 -13.55 25.46
C GLU A 188 5.48 -13.55 24.11
N GLY A 189 5.29 -12.49 23.33
CA GLY A 189 5.95 -12.30 22.02
C GLY A 189 7.29 -11.59 22.09
N SER A 190 7.83 -11.24 20.92
CA SER A 190 9.14 -10.55 20.82
C SER A 190 9.16 -9.08 21.34
N ALA A 191 8.06 -8.61 21.96
CA ALA A 191 7.80 -7.23 22.39
C ALA A 191 7.85 -6.14 21.29
N ALA A 192 8.35 -6.45 20.10
CA ALA A 192 8.36 -5.55 18.96
C ALA A 192 7.14 -5.79 18.05
N ALA A 193 6.34 -4.75 17.86
CA ALA A 193 5.27 -4.78 16.87
C ALA A 193 5.84 -4.90 15.45
N PRO A 194 5.17 -5.63 14.54
CA PRO A 194 5.58 -5.68 13.15
C PRO A 194 5.56 -4.26 12.55
N ILE A 195 6.65 -3.89 11.88
CA ILE A 195 6.76 -2.60 11.20
C ILE A 195 6.00 -2.72 9.88
N ILE A 196 4.71 -2.41 9.94
CA ILE A 196 3.83 -2.43 8.76
C ILE A 196 3.70 -1.00 8.25
N LYS A 197 4.40 -0.67 7.17
CA LYS A 197 4.29 0.64 6.51
C LYS A 197 2.94 0.74 5.77
N GLU A 198 2.22 1.83 5.96
CA GLU A 198 0.90 2.01 5.32
C GLU A 198 1.05 2.27 3.82
N ALA A 199 0.33 1.47 3.01
CA ALA A 199 0.21 1.66 1.58
C ALA A 199 -0.82 2.76 1.30
N ALA A 200 -0.46 4.01 1.57
CA ALA A 200 -1.32 5.15 1.33
C ALA A 200 -0.48 6.36 0.88
N PRO A 201 -1.08 7.29 0.11
CA PRO A 201 -0.49 8.58 -0.12
C PRO A 201 -0.15 9.25 1.21
N MET A 202 1.08 9.75 1.31
CA MET A 202 1.62 10.31 2.53
C MET A 202 1.48 11.84 2.50
N PRO A 203 0.72 12.45 3.44
CA PRO A 203 0.61 13.90 3.54
C PRO A 203 1.98 14.57 3.56
N LEU A 204 2.09 15.75 2.95
CA LEU A 204 3.35 16.45 2.71
C LEU A 204 4.19 16.60 4.00
N GLU A 205 3.58 17.03 5.09
CA GLU A 205 4.25 17.28 6.36
C GLU A 205 4.83 15.98 6.95
N ILE A 206 4.09 14.88 6.83
CA ILE A 206 4.53 13.55 7.26
C ILE A 206 5.67 13.06 6.36
N ALA A 207 5.55 13.28 5.05
CA ALA A 207 6.55 12.88 4.08
C ALA A 207 7.90 13.62 4.27
N LEU A 208 7.87 14.90 4.60
CA LEU A 208 9.06 15.67 4.92
C LEU A 208 9.75 15.14 6.19
N GLU A 209 8.99 14.90 7.26
CA GLU A 209 9.52 14.35 8.52
C GLU A 209 10.02 12.91 8.34
N ASP A 210 9.38 12.10 7.50
CA ASP A 210 9.77 10.71 7.26
C ASP A 210 11.08 10.60 6.46
N ILE A 211 11.33 11.50 5.50
CA ILE A 211 12.61 11.55 4.78
C ILE A 211 13.72 12.18 5.64
N TRP A 212 13.41 13.26 6.38
CA TRP A 212 14.38 13.99 7.19
C TRP A 212 13.86 14.28 8.61
N PRO A 213 13.89 13.29 9.51
CA PRO A 213 13.40 13.47 10.88
C PRO A 213 14.12 14.60 11.61
N GLY A 214 13.36 15.49 12.26
CA GLY A 214 13.87 16.59 13.07
C GLY A 214 14.60 17.70 12.30
N HIS A 215 14.48 17.76 10.97
CA HIS A 215 15.06 18.84 10.16
C HIS A 215 14.11 20.04 10.05
N SER A 216 14.66 21.19 9.68
CA SER A 216 13.88 22.38 9.32
C SER A 216 13.76 22.52 7.80
N PHE A 217 12.62 23.01 7.33
CA PHE A 217 12.29 23.16 5.92
C PHE A 217 12.09 24.65 5.59
N GLU A 218 12.95 25.19 4.72
CA GLU A 218 12.94 26.59 4.28
C GLU A 218 12.35 26.66 2.86
N ASP A 219 11.21 27.33 2.69
CA ASP A 219 10.50 27.44 1.40
C ASP A 219 11.33 28.23 0.37
N VAL A 220 11.61 27.60 -0.76
CA VAL A 220 12.32 28.16 -1.93
C VAL A 220 11.53 27.93 -3.22
N SER A 221 10.21 27.74 -3.12
CA SER A 221 9.33 27.39 -4.24
C SER A 221 9.36 28.41 -5.38
N SER A 222 9.63 29.69 -5.08
CA SER A 222 9.75 30.76 -6.07
C SER A 222 11.09 30.78 -6.81
N GLU A 223 12.08 30.05 -6.32
CA GLU A 223 13.45 30.03 -6.84
C GLU A 223 13.75 28.80 -7.70
N VAL A 224 12.95 27.74 -7.53
CA VAL A 224 13.12 26.48 -8.26
C VAL A 224 12.08 26.37 -9.36
N SER A 225 12.52 26.36 -10.62
CA SER A 225 11.65 26.21 -11.77
C SER A 225 12.04 25.01 -12.61
N ASN A 226 11.05 24.25 -13.08
CA ASN A 226 11.28 23.18 -14.05
C ASN A 226 11.57 23.75 -15.45
N THR A 227 12.75 23.43 -15.98
CA THR A 227 13.22 23.81 -17.31
C THR A 227 13.36 22.63 -18.28
N ILE A 228 13.04 21.41 -17.82
CA ILE A 228 13.27 20.15 -18.54
C ILE A 228 12.01 19.70 -19.27
N GLU A 229 10.89 19.50 -18.55
CA GLU A 229 9.69 18.86 -19.10
C GLU A 229 8.42 19.51 -18.56
N ARG A 230 7.70 20.25 -19.41
CA ARG A 230 6.58 21.10 -18.99
C ARG A 230 5.40 20.33 -18.40
N SER A 231 5.26 19.05 -18.72
CA SER A 231 4.20 18.20 -18.15
C SER A 231 4.41 17.88 -16.66
N VAL A 232 5.62 18.10 -16.12
CA VAL A 232 5.91 18.04 -14.68
C VAL A 232 5.83 19.45 -14.09
N VAL A 233 4.96 19.64 -13.10
CA VAL A 233 4.76 20.92 -12.42
C VAL A 233 5.32 20.82 -11.01
N PHE A 234 6.15 21.78 -10.59
CA PHE A 234 6.58 21.87 -9.20
C PHE A 234 5.55 22.67 -8.42
N ASP A 235 4.92 22.04 -7.44
CA ASP A 235 3.95 22.68 -6.58
C ASP A 235 4.65 23.46 -5.46
N SER A 236 5.76 22.92 -4.93
CA SER A 236 6.55 23.54 -3.86
C SER A 236 7.97 22.97 -3.77
N ALA A 237 8.89 23.71 -3.18
CA ALA A 237 10.27 23.28 -2.91
C ALA A 237 10.80 23.83 -1.58
N TRP A 238 11.61 23.03 -0.87
CA TRP A 238 12.19 23.41 0.43
C TRP A 238 13.66 23.04 0.53
N ILE A 239 14.49 23.97 0.99
CA ILE A 239 15.82 23.65 1.50
C ILE A 239 15.70 22.97 2.86
N VAL A 240 16.34 21.82 2.99
CA VAL A 240 16.30 20.99 4.20
C VAL A 240 17.58 21.21 4.99
N ARG A 241 17.45 21.58 6.27
CA ARG A 241 18.59 21.87 7.14
C ARG A 241 18.58 21.06 8.43
N ASN A 242 19.76 20.64 8.85
CA ASN A 242 20.03 20.19 10.22
C ASN A 242 20.82 21.30 10.94
N GLY A 243 20.11 22.14 11.70
CA GLY A 243 20.68 23.38 12.22
C GLY A 243 21.12 24.30 11.08
N THR A 244 22.42 24.56 10.97
CA THR A 244 22.99 25.42 9.91
C THR A 244 23.42 24.65 8.66
N THR A 245 23.47 23.32 8.72
CA THR A 245 23.98 22.48 7.63
C THR A 245 22.86 22.16 6.65
N VAL A 246 23.10 22.35 5.35
CA VAL A 246 22.17 21.93 4.30
C VAL A 246 22.26 20.42 4.12
N SER A 247 21.18 19.73 4.45
CA SER A 247 21.04 18.27 4.29
C SER A 247 20.50 17.90 2.91
N GLY A 248 19.84 18.83 2.21
CA GLY A 248 19.30 18.59 0.88
C GLY A 248 18.25 19.60 0.45
N ILE A 249 17.50 19.23 -0.58
CA ILE A 249 16.30 19.93 -1.05
C ILE A 249 15.16 18.92 -1.24
N ALA A 250 13.95 19.30 -0.87
CA ALA A 250 12.73 18.57 -1.14
C ALA A 250 11.94 19.30 -2.23
N ILE A 251 11.49 18.60 -3.27
CA ILE A 251 10.64 19.15 -4.33
C ILE A 251 9.36 18.34 -4.40
N GLN A 252 8.22 19.00 -4.22
CA GLN A 252 6.92 18.43 -4.51
C GLN A 252 6.57 18.69 -5.96
N ALA A 253 6.43 17.62 -6.73
CA ALA A 253 6.19 17.67 -8.16
C ALA A 253 4.97 16.83 -8.54
N ARG A 254 4.15 17.38 -9.44
CA ARG A 254 2.96 16.74 -9.99
C ARG A 254 3.14 16.49 -11.48
N GLY A 255 2.73 15.33 -11.95
CA GLY A 255 2.83 15.00 -13.37
C GLY A 255 1.84 13.94 -13.80
N GLN A 256 1.89 13.62 -15.10
CA GLN A 256 1.08 12.56 -15.68
C GLN A 256 1.57 11.20 -15.19
N THR A 257 0.65 10.41 -14.65
CA THR A 257 0.78 8.97 -14.43
C THR A 257 -0.29 8.29 -15.30
N TYR A 258 -0.92 7.18 -14.87
CA TYR A 258 -2.09 6.71 -15.64
C TYR A 258 -3.20 7.75 -15.66
N LYS A 259 -3.34 8.50 -14.56
CA LYS A 259 -4.08 9.76 -14.48
C LYS A 259 -3.10 10.86 -14.04
N ALA A 260 -3.06 11.17 -12.75
CA ALA A 260 -2.14 12.16 -12.19
C ALA A 260 -1.73 11.78 -10.77
N SER A 261 -0.48 12.08 -10.44
CA SER A 261 0.09 11.89 -9.11
C SER A 261 0.98 13.05 -8.71
N THR A 262 1.08 13.28 -7.40
CA THR A 262 1.95 14.27 -6.76
C THR A 262 2.97 13.51 -5.91
N VAL A 263 4.25 13.81 -6.10
CA VAL A 263 5.39 13.10 -5.52
C VAL A 263 6.30 14.09 -4.83
N LEU A 264 6.66 13.83 -3.58
CA LEU A 264 7.75 14.50 -2.89
C LEU A 264 9.06 13.77 -3.21
N VAL A 265 10.02 14.51 -3.75
CA VAL A 265 11.34 13.98 -4.11
C VAL A 265 12.38 14.71 -3.27
N GLY A 266 13.11 13.95 -2.46
CA GLY A 266 14.21 14.47 -1.66
C GLY A 266 15.55 14.23 -2.36
N ILE A 267 16.40 15.26 -2.41
CA ILE A 267 17.71 15.22 -3.07
C ILE A 267 18.79 15.67 -2.08
N GLY A 268 19.83 14.87 -1.93
CA GLY A 268 21.02 15.21 -1.15
C GLY A 268 22.04 16.07 -1.93
N PRO A 269 22.93 16.80 -1.23
CA PRO A 269 23.97 17.63 -1.86
C PRO A 269 25.01 16.83 -2.65
N ASP A 270 25.05 15.51 -2.50
CA ASP A 270 25.93 14.59 -3.21
C ASP A 270 25.36 14.09 -4.56
N ARG A 271 24.20 14.63 -4.97
CA ARG A 271 23.41 14.19 -6.14
C ARG A 271 22.86 12.77 -6.01
N ARG A 272 22.41 12.39 -4.81
CA ARG A 272 21.66 11.15 -4.59
C ARG A 272 20.25 11.46 -4.11
N ILE A 273 19.32 10.56 -4.42
CA ILE A 273 17.95 10.65 -3.92
C ILE A 273 17.97 10.34 -2.42
N ALA A 274 17.58 11.29 -1.60
CA ALA A 274 17.46 11.12 -0.16
C ALA A 274 16.21 10.31 0.22
N GLY A 275 15.13 10.46 -0.55
CA GLY A 275 13.89 9.71 -0.39
C GLY A 275 12.83 10.14 -1.39
N VAL A 276 11.79 9.33 -1.57
CA VAL A 276 10.64 9.61 -2.43
C VAL A 276 9.37 9.24 -1.69
N ARG A 277 8.34 10.09 -1.71
CA ARG A 277 7.01 9.77 -1.17
C ARG A 277 5.93 10.17 -2.15
N ILE A 278 4.94 9.31 -2.32
CA ILE A 278 3.74 9.64 -3.09
C ILE A 278 2.82 10.44 -2.18
N ASN A 279 2.62 11.73 -2.45
CA ASN A 279 1.75 12.57 -1.62
C ASN A 279 0.28 12.39 -1.98
N GLU A 280 0.00 12.27 -3.28
CA GLU A 280 -1.34 12.08 -3.81
C GLU A 280 -1.27 11.25 -5.09
N THR A 281 -2.28 10.43 -5.34
CA THR A 281 -2.46 9.78 -6.64
C THR A 281 -3.94 9.61 -6.93
N THR A 282 -4.31 9.83 -8.19
CA THR A 282 -5.66 9.58 -8.71
C THR A 282 -5.73 8.33 -9.58
N ASP A 283 -4.58 7.64 -9.76
CA ASP A 283 -4.46 6.42 -10.55
C ASP A 283 -5.44 5.35 -10.06
N THR A 284 -5.82 4.46 -10.97
CA THR A 284 -6.83 3.45 -10.69
C THR A 284 -6.40 2.58 -9.52
N GLN A 285 -7.28 2.48 -8.50
CA GLN A 285 -7.12 1.58 -7.37
C GLN A 285 -6.82 0.17 -7.89
N ASN A 286 -5.87 -0.53 -7.25
CA ASN A 286 -5.39 -1.87 -7.62
C ASN A 286 -4.46 -1.96 -8.85
N TYR A 287 -4.17 -0.84 -9.53
CA TYR A 287 -3.16 -0.78 -10.59
C TYR A 287 -2.07 0.22 -10.22
N GLY A 288 -2.16 1.45 -10.74
CA GLY A 288 -1.17 2.50 -10.48
C GLY A 288 -1.02 2.86 -9.01
N TYR A 289 -2.06 2.64 -8.21
CA TYR A 289 -2.03 2.91 -6.77
C TYR A 289 -0.93 2.14 -6.03
N VAL A 290 -0.43 1.01 -6.57
CA VAL A 290 0.71 0.25 -6.01
C VAL A 290 1.96 1.13 -5.84
N MET A 291 2.07 2.26 -6.54
CA MET A 291 3.17 3.21 -6.34
C MET A 291 3.28 3.77 -4.92
N VAL A 292 2.20 3.71 -4.13
CA VAL A 292 2.18 4.15 -2.72
C VAL A 292 2.78 3.12 -1.76
N GLU A 293 3.16 1.94 -2.27
CA GLU A 293 3.86 0.93 -1.49
C GLU A 293 5.33 1.35 -1.32
N PRO A 294 5.89 1.33 -0.09
CA PRO A 294 7.29 1.63 0.14
C PRO A 294 8.24 0.77 -0.69
N GLU A 295 7.92 -0.51 -0.90
CA GLU A 295 8.73 -1.40 -1.72
C GLU A 295 8.90 -0.92 -3.17
N PHE A 296 8.01 -0.04 -3.65
CA PHE A 296 8.17 0.62 -4.93
C PHE A 296 8.96 1.92 -4.81
N TYR A 297 8.48 2.90 -4.04
CA TYR A 297 9.10 4.23 -4.03
C TYR A 297 10.47 4.25 -3.34
N GLU A 298 10.76 3.32 -2.42
CA GLU A 298 12.07 3.22 -1.76
C GLU A 298 13.15 2.69 -2.70
N THR A 299 12.79 2.05 -3.82
CA THR A 299 13.78 1.61 -4.84
C THR A 299 14.57 2.77 -5.45
N PHE A 300 14.01 3.98 -5.42
CA PHE A 300 14.69 5.19 -5.89
C PHE A 300 15.67 5.74 -4.85
N THR A 301 15.51 5.41 -3.57
CA THR A 301 16.32 5.97 -2.49
C THR A 301 17.77 5.54 -2.64
N GLY A 302 18.68 6.50 -2.53
CA GLY A 302 20.11 6.30 -2.72
C GLY A 302 20.57 6.15 -4.17
N LYS A 303 19.66 6.06 -5.16
CA LYS A 303 20.05 6.12 -6.58
C LYS A 303 20.68 7.47 -6.90
N SER A 304 21.57 7.48 -7.89
CA SER A 304 22.17 8.71 -8.37
C SER A 304 21.13 9.52 -9.15
N VAL A 305 21.12 10.84 -8.99
CA VAL A 305 20.32 11.73 -9.84
C VAL A 305 20.70 11.58 -11.33
N ASP A 306 21.92 11.12 -11.60
CA ASP A 306 22.44 10.88 -12.95
C ASP A 306 22.04 9.51 -13.54
N ASP A 307 21.38 8.63 -12.79
CA ASP A 307 20.89 7.33 -13.29
C ASP A 307 19.76 7.53 -14.32
N ALA A 308 19.46 6.53 -15.14
CA ALA A 308 18.59 6.71 -16.29
C ALA A 308 17.12 6.95 -15.89
N PHE A 309 16.65 6.23 -14.86
CA PHE A 309 15.25 6.15 -14.46
C PHE A 309 14.32 5.76 -15.60
N LEU A 310 14.77 4.84 -16.44
CA LEU A 310 13.97 4.29 -17.53
C LEU A 310 13.33 2.98 -17.09
N VAL A 311 12.08 2.76 -17.49
CA VAL A 311 11.29 1.64 -16.97
C VAL A 311 11.47 0.37 -17.82
N ALA A 312 11.96 -0.70 -17.22
CA ALA A 312 11.96 -2.04 -17.83
C ALA A 312 10.57 -2.69 -17.70
N PRO A 313 10.12 -3.50 -18.70
CA PRO A 313 10.82 -3.87 -19.93
C PRO A 313 10.51 -2.94 -21.12
N THR A 314 10.01 -1.72 -20.88
CA THR A 314 9.63 -0.81 -21.99
C THR A 314 10.83 -0.34 -22.81
N THR A 315 12.00 -0.32 -22.18
CA THR A 315 13.29 -0.17 -22.83
C THR A 315 14.26 -1.26 -22.37
N LEU A 316 15.22 -1.62 -23.24
CA LEU A 316 16.25 -2.61 -22.97
C LEU A 316 17.20 -2.18 -21.85
N ASP A 317 17.48 -0.88 -21.76
CA ASP A 317 18.42 -0.29 -20.79
C ASP A 317 17.69 0.29 -19.56
N GLY A 318 16.49 -0.21 -19.26
CA GLY A 318 15.68 0.23 -18.11
C GLY A 318 16.30 -0.19 -16.78
N ASP A 319 16.34 0.74 -15.82
CA ASP A 319 16.90 0.58 -14.47
C ASP A 319 15.84 0.69 -13.35
N ILE A 320 14.57 0.80 -13.74
CA ILE A 320 13.39 0.78 -12.87
C ILE A 320 12.45 -0.34 -13.34
N ASP A 321 12.05 -1.23 -12.45
CA ASP A 321 11.08 -2.28 -12.79
C ASP A 321 9.67 -1.71 -12.88
N ALA A 322 8.95 -2.05 -13.94
CA ALA A 322 7.53 -1.71 -14.06
C ALA A 322 6.70 -2.36 -12.95
N ILE A 323 5.80 -1.60 -12.35
CA ILE A 323 4.69 -2.17 -11.58
C ILE A 323 3.86 -3.02 -12.55
N SER A 324 3.67 -4.29 -12.20
CA SER A 324 2.87 -5.22 -13.01
C SER A 324 1.48 -4.64 -13.29
N SER A 325 1.09 -4.63 -14.57
CA SER A 325 -0.18 -4.06 -15.05
C SER A 325 -0.38 -2.56 -14.80
N ALA A 326 0.66 -1.83 -14.36
CA ALA A 326 0.63 -0.39 -14.15
C ALA A 326 1.89 0.29 -14.71
N THR A 327 2.30 -0.14 -15.90
CA THR A 327 3.49 0.37 -16.60
C THR A 327 3.40 1.89 -16.81
N VAL A 328 2.26 2.41 -17.28
CA VAL A 328 2.04 3.86 -17.49
C VAL A 328 2.24 4.68 -16.21
N SER A 329 1.73 4.17 -15.09
CA SER A 329 1.93 4.79 -13.77
C SER A 329 3.40 4.83 -13.39
N THR A 330 4.13 3.74 -13.64
CA THR A 330 5.56 3.64 -13.33
C THR A 330 6.40 4.60 -14.18
N LEU A 331 6.11 4.67 -15.49
CA LEU A 331 6.74 5.61 -16.43
C LEU A 331 6.57 7.06 -15.97
N GLY A 332 5.33 7.42 -15.58
CA GLY A 332 5.00 8.74 -15.06
C GLY A 332 5.75 9.11 -13.79
N VAL A 333 5.74 8.23 -12.78
CA VAL A 333 6.46 8.46 -11.52
C VAL A 333 7.96 8.59 -11.75
N ALA A 334 8.55 7.73 -12.59
CA ALA A 334 9.97 7.81 -12.91
C ALA A 334 10.34 9.14 -13.58
N ASN A 335 9.49 9.66 -14.48
CA ASN A 335 9.68 10.98 -15.10
C ASN A 335 9.58 12.13 -14.09
N ILE A 336 8.56 12.12 -13.21
CA ILE A 336 8.38 13.12 -12.16
C ILE A 336 9.63 13.17 -11.26
N ILE A 337 10.10 12.00 -10.82
CA ILE A 337 11.30 11.86 -9.99
C ILE A 337 12.53 12.37 -10.74
N LYS A 338 12.74 11.98 -12.01
CA LYS A 338 13.90 12.38 -12.80
C LYS A 338 14.00 13.90 -12.93
N VAL A 339 12.89 14.54 -13.27
CA VAL A 339 12.83 15.99 -13.49
C VAL A 339 13.07 16.75 -12.19
N ALA A 340 12.35 16.39 -11.12
CA ALA A 340 12.55 17.01 -9.80
C ALA A 340 13.98 16.79 -9.29
N ALA A 341 14.53 15.59 -9.46
CA ALA A 341 15.87 15.25 -9.02
C ALA A 341 16.95 16.09 -9.71
N LEU A 342 16.87 16.23 -11.04
CA LEU A 342 17.81 17.03 -11.81
C LEU A 342 17.74 18.50 -11.42
N GLU A 343 16.53 19.08 -11.33
CA GLU A 343 16.36 20.49 -10.99
C GLU A 343 16.76 20.82 -9.56
N GLY A 344 16.37 19.98 -8.60
CA GLY A 344 16.79 20.13 -7.21
C GLY A 344 18.30 20.04 -7.04
N SER A 345 18.94 19.08 -7.72
CA SER A 345 20.39 18.95 -7.68
C SER A 345 21.12 20.14 -8.31
N ARG A 346 20.54 20.76 -9.35
CA ARG A 346 21.06 21.97 -9.98
C ARG A 346 20.97 23.16 -9.03
N TYR A 347 19.81 23.37 -8.41
CA TYR A 347 19.63 24.42 -7.42
C TYR A 347 20.59 24.26 -6.24
N LEU A 348 20.74 23.05 -5.70
CA LEU A 348 21.71 22.79 -4.62
C LEU A 348 23.14 23.16 -5.02
N ALA A 349 23.57 22.84 -6.24
CA ALA A 349 24.90 23.15 -6.72
C ALA A 349 25.14 24.66 -6.91
N GLU A 350 24.14 25.37 -7.44
CA GLU A 350 24.23 26.80 -7.75
C GLU A 350 24.08 27.69 -6.50
N ALA A 351 23.18 27.33 -5.59
CA ALA A 351 22.79 28.19 -4.46
C ALA A 351 23.32 27.72 -3.08
N GLN A 352 23.60 26.42 -2.90
CA GLN A 352 23.88 25.84 -1.57
C GLN A 352 25.21 25.05 -1.49
N GLY A 353 26.06 25.12 -2.53
CA GLY A 353 27.36 24.45 -2.55
C GLY A 353 27.32 22.92 -2.73
N GLY A 354 26.21 22.40 -3.27
CA GLY A 354 26.07 20.99 -3.64
C GLY A 354 27.00 20.59 -4.80
N LYS A 355 27.13 19.27 -5.00
CA LYS A 355 27.95 18.70 -6.06
C LYS A 355 27.35 19.05 -7.44
N ALA A 356 28.18 19.67 -8.28
CA ALA A 356 27.82 19.98 -9.66
C ALA A 356 27.52 18.71 -10.48
N GLY A 357 26.53 18.82 -11.37
CA GLY A 357 26.19 17.75 -12.32
C GLY A 357 27.25 17.57 -13.40
N LYS A 358 27.20 16.42 -14.07
CA LYS A 358 28.00 16.19 -15.28
C LYS A 358 27.50 17.12 -16.39
N VAL A 359 28.44 17.64 -17.19
CA VAL A 359 28.07 18.32 -18.44
C VAL A 359 27.37 17.30 -19.33
N LEU A 360 26.10 17.54 -19.62
CA LEU A 360 25.31 16.65 -20.47
C LEU A 360 25.81 16.77 -21.92
N SER A 361 26.31 15.65 -22.47
CA SER A 361 26.70 15.57 -23.88
C SER A 361 25.53 15.28 -24.82
N ALA A 362 24.35 14.98 -24.26
CA ALA A 362 23.12 14.62 -24.96
C ALA A 362 21.91 15.17 -24.19
N PRO A 363 20.75 15.38 -24.85
CA PRO A 363 19.53 15.80 -24.17
C PRO A 363 19.08 14.77 -23.13
N ILE A 364 18.36 15.25 -22.10
CA ILE A 364 17.75 14.39 -21.08
C ILE A 364 16.71 13.51 -21.77
N VAL A 365 16.82 12.20 -21.55
CA VAL A 365 15.85 11.21 -22.03
C VAL A 365 14.86 10.93 -20.91
N LEU A 366 13.57 11.00 -21.23
CA LEU A 366 12.46 10.63 -20.34
C LEU A 366 11.74 9.42 -20.91
N ASN A 367 10.98 8.74 -20.05
CA ASN A 367 10.10 7.66 -20.46
C ASN A 367 8.98 8.18 -21.37
N GLU A 368 8.71 7.47 -22.46
CA GLU A 368 7.57 7.77 -23.33
C GLU A 368 6.28 7.25 -22.67
N ILE A 369 5.39 8.18 -22.31
CA ILE A 369 4.06 7.85 -21.79
C ILE A 369 3.13 7.73 -23.00
N PRO A 370 2.52 6.55 -23.27
CA PRO A 370 1.59 6.40 -24.37
C PRO A 370 0.43 7.40 -24.24
N GLU A 371 0.11 8.12 -25.31
CA GLU A 371 -1.13 8.89 -25.38
C GLU A 371 -2.31 7.91 -25.28
N GLN A 372 -3.27 8.19 -24.40
CA GLN A 372 -4.48 7.37 -24.28
C GLN A 372 -5.28 7.46 -25.58
N GLU A 373 -5.60 6.31 -26.20
CA GLU A 373 -6.61 6.22 -27.28
C GLU A 373 -8.02 6.55 -26.79
#